data_AF-A0A550GVY4-F1
#
_entry.id   AF-A0A550GVY4-F1
#
_cell.length_a   1.000
_cell.length_b   1.000
_cell.length_c   1.000
_cell.angle_alpha   90.00
_cell.angle_beta   90.00
_cell.angle_gamma   90.00
#
_symmetry.space_group_name_H-M   'P 1'
#
loop_
_entity.id
_entity.type
_entity.pdbx_description
1 polymer ?
#
loop_
_entity_poly.entity_id
_entity_poly.type
_entity_poly.pdbx_seq_one_letter_code
_entity_poly.pdbx_strand_id
1 'polypeptide(L)'
;MDPNEFLFLILPLASLVLILVAIVLVMSRKEHNIHHKELETLNELMRTGELDKENYSEVLQGLVSKRVIDEKASERMKKLLERAL
;
A
#
# COMPACT_ATOMS: atom_id res chain seq x y z
N MET A 1 26.27 30.44 26.24
CA MET A 1 26.26 29.10 25.60
C MET A 1 27.08 29.22 24.33
N ASP A 2 28.12 28.41 24.22
CA ASP A 2 28.97 28.41 23.04
C ASP A 2 28.18 27.92 21.81
N PRO A 3 28.22 28.64 20.69
CA PRO A 3 27.43 28.29 19.50
C PRO A 3 27.79 26.90 18.95
N ASN A 4 29.02 26.42 19.22
CA ASN A 4 29.48 25.10 18.80
C ASN A 4 28.84 23.95 19.60
N GLU A 5 28.52 24.12 20.88
CA GLU A 5 27.86 23.08 21.68
C GLU A 5 26.40 22.88 21.25
N PHE A 6 25.72 23.99 20.88
CA PHE A 6 24.35 23.96 20.40
C PHE A 6 24.25 23.25 19.03
N LEU A 7 25.21 23.50 18.14
CA LEU A 7 25.35 22.79 16.86
C LEU A 7 25.62 21.30 17.06
N PHE A 8 26.47 20.93 18.03
CA PHE A 8 26.79 19.53 18.31
C PHE A 8 25.59 18.72 18.82
N LEU A 9 24.64 19.37 19.51
CA LEU A 9 23.42 18.73 19.98
C LEU A 9 22.34 18.63 18.88
N ILE A 10 22.24 19.65 18.03
CA ILE A 10 21.22 19.73 16.97
C ILE A 10 21.55 18.83 15.79
N LEU A 11 22.83 18.70 15.43
CA LEU A 11 23.26 17.92 14.28
C LEU A 11 22.84 16.43 14.33
N PRO A 12 23.06 15.68 15.43
CA PRO A 12 22.59 14.29 15.54
C PRO A 12 21.06 14.21 15.62
N LEU A 13 20.41 15.20 16.23
CA LEU A 13 18.95 15.24 16.34
C LEU A 13 18.30 15.42 14.96
N ALA A 14 18.84 16.32 14.15
CA ALA A 14 18.40 16.54 12.76
C ALA A 14 18.64 15.30 11.88
N SER A 15 19.76 14.61 12.06
CA SER A 15 20.07 13.36 11.36
C SER A 15 19.06 12.26 11.70
N LEU A 16 18.71 12.11 12.99
CA LEU A 16 17.70 11.16 13.45
C LEU A 16 16.33 11.42 12.81
N VAL A 17 15.91 12.69 12.77
CA VAL A 17 14.65 13.08 12.12
C VAL A 17 14.67 12.76 10.62
N LEU A 18 15.77 13.05 9.92
CA LEU A 18 15.93 12.72 8.51
C LEU A 18 15.85 11.22 8.23
N ILE A 19 16.50 10.40 9.06
CA ILE A 19 16.44 8.93 8.95
C ILE A 19 15.00 8.45 9.15
N LEU A 20 14.31 8.97 10.16
CA LEU A 20 12.92 8.61 10.45
C LEU A 20 11.99 8.94 9.27
N VAL A 21 12.14 10.16 8.72
CA VAL A 21 11.38 10.60 7.54
C VAL A 21 11.67 9.74 6.33
N ALA A 22 12.94 9.37 6.10
CA ALA A 22 13.34 8.48 5.01
C ALA A 22 12.71 7.08 5.16
N ILE A 23 12.72 6.52 6.38
CA ILE A 23 12.09 5.21 6.66
C ILE A 23 10.59 5.28 6.40
N VAL A 24 9.89 6.32 6.88
CA VAL A 24 8.45 6.50 6.66
C VAL A 24 8.15 6.64 5.16
N LEU A 25 8.94 7.41 4.41
CA LEU A 25 8.79 7.55 2.95
C LEU A 25 9.00 6.23 2.21
N VAL A 26 10.01 5.45 2.60
CA VAL A 26 10.28 4.13 2.01
C VAL A 26 9.16 3.15 2.35
N MET A 27 8.69 3.14 3.59
CA MET A 27 7.62 2.25 4.03
C MET A 27 6.30 2.58 3.33
N SER A 28 5.97 3.88 3.21
CA SER A 28 4.81 4.37 2.45
C SER A 28 4.90 4.00 0.96
N ARG A 29 6.08 4.13 0.33
CA ARG A 29 6.28 3.66 -1.05
C ARG A 29 6.14 2.15 -1.20
N LYS A 30 6.57 1.40 -0.18
CA LYS A 30 6.55 -0.06 -0.21
C LYS A 30 5.14 -0.61 -0.03
N GLU A 31 4.34 -0.01 0.86
CA GLU A 31 2.89 -0.27 0.94
C GLU A 31 2.27 -0.06 -0.44
N HIS A 32 2.46 1.11 -1.05
CA HIS A 32 1.85 1.41 -2.35
C HIS A 32 2.19 0.42 -3.47
N ASN A 33 3.42 -0.11 -3.48
CA ASN A 33 3.87 -1.08 -4.48
C ASN A 33 3.38 -2.51 -4.22
N ILE A 34 3.27 -2.92 -2.95
CA ILE A 34 2.72 -4.25 -2.60
C ILE A 34 1.23 -4.30 -2.97
N HIS A 35 0.49 -3.23 -2.70
CA HIS A 35 -0.94 -3.14 -2.98
C HIS A 35 -1.26 -3.26 -4.48
N HIS A 36 -0.42 -2.69 -5.35
CA HIS A 36 -0.66 -2.77 -6.80
C HIS A 36 -0.43 -4.18 -7.35
N LYS A 37 0.59 -4.87 -6.83
CA LYS A 37 0.98 -6.19 -7.32
C LYS A 37 0.00 -7.29 -6.93
N GLU A 38 -0.54 -7.23 -5.71
CA GLU A 38 -1.59 -8.17 -5.27
C GLU A 38 -2.89 -8.00 -6.07
N LEU A 39 -3.26 -6.75 -6.40
CA LEU A 39 -4.42 -6.44 -7.24
C LEU A 39 -4.25 -6.96 -8.68
N GLU A 40 -3.07 -6.77 -9.25
CA GLU A 40 -2.77 -7.20 -10.61
C GLU A 40 -2.81 -8.73 -10.70
N THR A 41 -2.24 -9.41 -9.71
CA THR A 41 -2.27 -10.87 -9.60
C THR A 41 -3.70 -11.40 -9.43
N LEU A 42 -4.52 -10.75 -8.60
CA LEU A 42 -5.91 -11.15 -8.40
C LEU A 42 -6.74 -10.98 -9.68
N ASN A 43 -6.52 -9.88 -10.41
CA ASN A 43 -7.17 -9.62 -11.70
C ASN A 43 -6.72 -10.61 -12.79
N GLU A 44 -5.46 -11.01 -12.77
CA GLU A 44 -4.90 -12.01 -13.68
C GLU A 44 -5.51 -13.39 -13.41
N LEU A 45 -5.59 -13.82 -12.14
CA LEU A 45 -6.24 -15.07 -11.72
C LEU A 45 -7.73 -15.13 -12.06
N MET A 46 -8.45 -14.01 -11.96
CA MET A 46 -9.83 -13.90 -12.44
C MET A 46 -9.91 -14.08 -13.96
N ARG A 47 -8.98 -13.46 -14.71
CA ARG A 47 -8.97 -13.55 -16.18
C ARG A 47 -8.63 -14.95 -16.70
N THR A 48 -7.79 -15.70 -16.00
CA THR A 48 -7.50 -17.10 -16.32
C THR A 48 -8.64 -18.05 -15.96
N GLY A 49 -9.68 -17.58 -15.25
CA GLY A 49 -10.82 -18.40 -14.84
C GLY A 49 -10.49 -19.40 -13.73
N GLU A 50 -9.33 -19.26 -13.09
CA GLU A 50 -8.91 -20.07 -11.94
C GLU A 50 -9.67 -19.68 -10.66
N LEU A 51 -10.29 -18.49 -10.68
CA LEU A 51 -10.96 -17.89 -9.54
C LEU A 51 -12.42 -17.60 -9.89
N ASP A 52 -13.33 -18.32 -9.22
CA ASP A 52 -14.77 -18.14 -9.37
C ASP A 52 -15.23 -16.78 -8.78
N LYS A 53 -16.32 -16.22 -9.28
CA LYS A 53 -16.80 -14.87 -8.92
C LYS A 53 -17.02 -14.69 -7.42
N GLU A 54 -17.56 -15.71 -6.76
CA GLU A 54 -17.77 -15.72 -5.30
C GLU A 54 -16.43 -15.63 -4.57
N ASN A 55 -15.48 -16.51 -4.92
CA ASN A 55 -14.14 -16.50 -4.35
C ASN A 55 -13.42 -15.16 -4.57
N TYR A 56 -13.58 -14.55 -5.75
CA TYR A 56 -12.95 -13.26 -6.04
C TYR A 56 -13.52 -12.15 -5.17
N SER A 57 -14.85 -12.09 -5.04
CA SER A 57 -15.52 -11.11 -4.19
C SER A 57 -15.11 -11.25 -2.72
N GLU A 58 -14.98 -12.48 -2.24
CA GLU A 58 -14.59 -12.78 -0.86
C GLU A 58 -13.14 -12.37 -0.58
N VAL A 59 -12.22 -12.65 -1.51
CA VAL A 59 -10.81 -12.23 -1.42
C VAL A 59 -10.69 -10.71 -1.50
N LEU A 60 -11.44 -10.06 -2.40
CA LEU A 60 -11.48 -8.60 -2.53
C LEU A 60 -11.98 -7.93 -1.24
N GLN A 61 -13.02 -8.48 -0.62
CA GLN A 61 -13.57 -8.00 0.63
C GLN A 61 -12.60 -8.21 1.81
N GLY A 62 -11.88 -9.32 1.82
CA GLY A 62 -10.79 -9.58 2.78
C GLY A 62 -9.62 -8.59 2.63
N LEU A 63 -9.26 -8.23 1.40
CA LEU A 63 -8.22 -7.24 1.12
C LEU A 63 -8.63 -5.82 1.54
N VAL A 64 -9.91 -5.44 1.35
CA VAL A 64 -10.46 -4.16 1.87
C VAL A 64 -10.47 -4.14 3.40
N SER A 65 -10.92 -5.23 4.03
CA SER A 65 -10.99 -5.35 5.49
C SER A 65 -9.60 -5.24 6.14
N LYS A 66 -8.56 -5.77 5.48
CA LYS A 66 -7.16 -5.61 5.89
C LYS A 66 -6.55 -4.24 5.57
N ARG A 67 -7.32 -3.28 5.03
CA ARG A 67 -6.86 -1.97 4.50
C ARG A 67 -5.75 -2.07 3.45
N VAL A 68 -5.64 -3.22 2.79
CA VAL A 68 -4.67 -3.46 1.72
C VAL A 68 -5.14 -2.79 0.42
N ILE A 69 -6.44 -2.53 0.29
CA ILE A 69 -7.01 -1.76 -0.81
C ILE A 69 -7.98 -0.72 -0.32
N ASP A 70 -7.96 0.42 -1.01
CA ASP A 70 -8.93 1.49 -0.84
C ASP A 70 -10.31 1.04 -1.34
N GLU A 71 -11.38 1.49 -0.66
CA GLU A 71 -12.76 1.12 -0.97
C GLU A 71 -13.14 1.47 -2.42
N LYS A 72 -12.59 2.57 -2.95
CA LYS A 72 -12.73 2.95 -4.36
C LYS A 72 -12.10 1.97 -5.35
N ALA A 73 -10.98 1.34 -4.96
CA ALA A 73 -10.31 0.35 -5.81
C ALA A 73 -11.13 -0.96 -5.87
N SER A 74 -11.71 -1.36 -4.74
CA SER A 74 -12.65 -2.48 -4.66
C SER A 74 -13.90 -2.25 -5.51
N GLU A 75 -14.51 -1.07 -5.43
CA GLU A 75 -15.67 -0.71 -6.25
C GLU A 75 -15.38 -0.76 -7.75
N ARG A 76 -14.18 -0.31 -8.17
CA ARG A 76 -13.75 -0.40 -9.57
C ARG A 76 -13.63 -1.85 -10.03
N MET A 77 -13.04 -2.71 -9.20
CA MET A 77 -12.90 -4.14 -9.52
C MET A 77 -14.24 -4.85 -9.59
N LYS A 78 -15.16 -4.53 -8.66
CA LYS A 78 -16.53 -5.06 -8.71
C LYS A 78 -17.26 -4.66 -9.99
N LYS A 79 -17.09 -3.42 -10.46
CA LYS A 79 -17.63 -2.97 -11.76
C LYS A 79 -17.01 -3.66 -12.97
N LEU A 80 -15.69 -3.95 -12.94
CA LEU A 80 -15.03 -4.70 -14.01
C LEU A 80 -15.56 -6.13 -14.10
N LEU A 81 -15.83 -6.74 -12.94
CA LEU A 81 -16.36 -8.08 -12.80
C LEU A 81 -17.84 -8.18 -13.23
N GLU A 82 -18.62 -7.12 -13.03
CA GLU A 82 -19.97 -6.99 -13.60
C GLU A 82 -19.96 -6.78 -15.13
N ARG A 83 -18.96 -6.08 -15.67
CA ARG A 83 -18.83 -5.80 -17.12
C ARG A 83 -18.21 -6.93 -17.94
N ALA A 84 -17.53 -7.87 -17.31
CA ALA A 84 -16.97 -9.06 -17.97
C ALA A 84 -18.02 -10.15 -18.24
N LEU A 85 -19.28 -9.89 -17.88
CA LEU A 85 -20.47 -10.71 -18.14
C LEU A 85 -21.22 -10.16 -19.37
#